data_AF-A0A381PVY0-F1
#
_entry.id   AF-A0A381PVY0-F1
#
_cell.length_a   1.000
_cell.length_b   1.000
_cell.length_c   1.000
_cell.angle_alpha   90.00
_cell.angle_beta   90.00
_cell.angle_gamma   90.00
#
_symmetry.space_group_name_H-M   'P 1'
#
loop_
_entity.id
_entity.type
_entity.pdbx_description
1 polymer ?
#
loop_
_entity_poly.entity_id
_entity_poly.type
_entity_poly.pdbx_seq_one_letter_code
_entity_poly.pdbx_strand_id
1 'polypeptide(L)'
;MTATRMHNCQRVVAVATESFRLAANGEAVAAHIAREIGCPIQVLSPGEEVALAWRAVVNEFPFLPGVTMVDLSGGSLGLGSGPTGVKNPLHNFSYPLGTSVLAPRALSEGYLETSTRIRLEHHIAEALKPAINDLETAPRQQVVLTGGMARAAARLIHTTRRAEVPDEIHGLHIDCSDLGHLVKTFSELSLPARLALPGMNQRRSLYLPLAVMILRQTMRSLEVHEAVVSTVGLREGLLDQLMTQQTAA
;
A
#
# COMPACT_ATOMS: atom_id res chain seq x y z
N MET A 1 -9.00 -24.84 2.26
CA MET A 1 -10.48 -24.72 2.31
C MET A 1 -11.11 -25.07 3.65
N THR A 2 -10.36 -25.49 4.67
CA THR A 2 -10.94 -25.89 5.97
C THR A 2 -11.70 -24.76 6.65
N ALA A 3 -11.11 -23.57 6.77
CA ALA A 3 -11.77 -22.41 7.37
C ALA A 3 -13.04 -21.98 6.61
N THR A 4 -13.01 -21.97 5.28
CA THR A 4 -14.17 -21.58 4.46
C THR A 4 -15.33 -22.55 4.61
N ARG A 5 -15.06 -23.85 4.74
CA ARG A 5 -16.07 -24.86 5.06
C ARG A 5 -16.61 -24.71 6.49
N MET A 6 -15.74 -24.49 7.47
CA MET A 6 -16.15 -24.28 8.87
C MET A 6 -17.09 -23.08 9.04
N HIS A 7 -16.88 -22.01 8.27
CA HIS A 7 -17.72 -20.82 8.30
C HIS A 7 -18.87 -20.83 7.27
N ASN A 8 -19.13 -21.96 6.61
CA ASN A 8 -20.18 -22.11 5.58
C ASN A 8 -20.13 -20.99 4.50
N CYS A 9 -18.93 -20.61 4.07
CA CYS A 9 -18.77 -19.59 3.04
C CYS A 9 -19.39 -20.06 1.71
N GLN A 10 -20.38 -19.33 1.21
CA GLN A 10 -21.07 -19.65 -0.04
C GLN A 10 -20.22 -19.34 -1.29
N ARG A 11 -19.36 -18.32 -1.20
CA ARG A 11 -18.47 -17.88 -2.28
C ARG A 11 -17.07 -17.69 -1.76
N VAL A 12 -16.10 -18.13 -2.56
CA VAL A 12 -14.67 -18.00 -2.27
C VAL A 12 -13.99 -17.55 -3.55
N VAL A 13 -13.17 -16.50 -3.45
CA VAL A 13 -12.29 -16.05 -4.52
C VAL A 13 -10.87 -16.12 -4.01
N ALA A 14 -10.01 -16.72 -4.82
CA ALA A 14 -8.58 -16.75 -4.59
C ALA A 14 -7.90 -15.91 -5.68
N VAL A 15 -7.04 -14.98 -5.24
CA VAL A 15 -6.21 -14.18 -6.14
C VAL A 15 -4.74 -14.35 -5.79
N ALA A 16 -3.91 -14.19 -6.79
CA ALA A 16 -2.47 -14.04 -6.66
C ALA A 16 -2.04 -12.72 -7.26
N THR A 17 -0.94 -12.15 -6.76
CA THR A 17 -0.47 -10.83 -7.15
C THR A 17 0.97 -10.91 -7.64
N GLU A 18 1.76 -9.85 -7.42
CA GLU A 18 3.08 -9.66 -7.99
C GLU A 18 4.02 -10.87 -7.91
N SER A 19 4.14 -11.54 -6.75
CA SER A 19 5.11 -12.64 -6.62
C SER A 19 4.85 -13.79 -7.60
N PHE A 20 3.60 -14.00 -8.00
CA PHE A 20 3.23 -14.98 -9.02
C PHE A 20 3.46 -14.44 -10.44
N ARG A 21 3.30 -13.14 -10.69
CA ARG A 21 3.63 -12.54 -11.99
C ARG A 21 5.12 -12.55 -12.28
N LEU A 22 5.95 -12.31 -11.26
CA LEU A 22 7.41 -12.22 -11.43
C LEU A 22 8.10 -13.58 -11.49
N ALA A 23 7.52 -14.60 -10.87
CA ALA A 23 8.09 -15.94 -10.89
C ALA A 23 7.94 -16.57 -12.28
N ALA A 24 9.03 -17.08 -12.85
CA ALA A 24 9.04 -17.74 -14.16
C ALA A 24 8.07 -18.94 -14.24
N ASN A 25 7.76 -19.56 -13.10
CA ASN A 25 6.82 -20.67 -12.96
C ASN A 25 5.53 -20.28 -12.20
N GLY A 26 5.24 -18.99 -12.03
CA GLY A 26 4.15 -18.53 -11.18
C GLY A 26 2.78 -19.02 -11.62
N GLU A 27 2.47 -19.01 -12.91
CA GLU A 27 1.21 -19.58 -13.43
C GLU A 27 1.09 -21.09 -13.14
N ALA A 28 2.18 -21.84 -13.31
CA ALA A 28 2.20 -23.26 -13.00
C ALA A 28 1.97 -23.53 -11.51
N VAL A 29 2.56 -22.71 -10.63
CA VAL A 29 2.32 -22.78 -9.18
C VAL A 29 0.87 -22.41 -8.84
N ALA A 30 0.31 -21.35 -9.44
CA ALA A 30 -1.09 -20.97 -9.24
C ALA A 30 -2.04 -22.09 -9.68
N ALA A 31 -1.81 -22.69 -10.85
CA ALA A 31 -2.60 -23.80 -11.36
C ALA A 31 -2.48 -25.06 -10.49
N HIS A 32 -1.29 -25.33 -9.93
CA HIS A 32 -1.11 -26.43 -8.98
C HIS A 32 -1.90 -26.19 -7.69
N ILE A 33 -1.75 -25.02 -7.05
CA ILE A 33 -2.49 -24.69 -5.82
C ILE A 33 -4.00 -24.71 -6.08
N ALA A 34 -4.46 -24.16 -7.21
CA ALA A 34 -5.87 -24.14 -7.58
C ALA A 34 -6.49 -25.55 -7.64
N ARG A 35 -5.75 -26.54 -8.18
CA ARG A 35 -6.18 -27.95 -8.19
C ARG A 35 -6.25 -28.54 -6.79
N GLU A 36 -5.26 -28.28 -5.93
CA GLU A 36 -5.22 -28.79 -4.56
C GLU A 36 -6.35 -28.23 -3.69
N ILE A 37 -6.70 -26.95 -3.87
CA ILE A 37 -7.73 -26.29 -3.06
C ILE A 37 -9.13 -26.34 -3.68
N GLY A 38 -9.26 -26.77 -4.93
CA GLY A 38 -10.54 -26.77 -5.65
C GLY A 38 -11.14 -25.38 -5.88
N CYS A 39 -10.29 -24.35 -5.96
CA CYS A 39 -10.69 -22.96 -6.17
C CYS A 39 -9.73 -22.31 -7.18
N PRO A 40 -10.22 -21.82 -8.34
CA PRO A 40 -9.39 -21.13 -9.31
C PRO A 40 -8.66 -19.94 -8.68
N ILE A 41 -7.38 -19.78 -9.02
CA ILE A 41 -6.57 -18.63 -8.60
C ILE A 41 -6.42 -17.70 -9.79
N GLN A 42 -6.96 -16.48 -9.67
CA GLN A 42 -6.72 -15.43 -10.66
C GLN A 42 -5.43 -14.69 -10.31
N VAL A 43 -4.47 -14.68 -11.24
CA VAL A 43 -3.31 -13.80 -11.14
C VAL A 43 -3.74 -12.41 -11.60
N LEU A 44 -3.89 -11.47 -10.67
CA LEU A 44 -4.29 -10.10 -10.99
C LEU A 44 -3.17 -9.39 -11.74
N SER A 45 -3.52 -8.42 -12.58
CA SER A 45 -2.60 -7.43 -13.10
C SER A 45 -2.34 -6.33 -12.07
N PRO A 46 -1.24 -5.56 -12.18
CA PRO A 46 -0.97 -4.46 -11.25
C PRO A 46 -2.10 -3.41 -11.23
N GLY A 47 -2.71 -3.11 -12.38
CA GLY A 47 -3.82 -2.16 -12.47
C GLY A 47 -5.11 -2.67 -11.79
N GLU A 48 -5.40 -3.97 -11.88
CA GLU A 48 -6.54 -4.57 -11.18
C GLU A 48 -6.36 -4.50 -9.66
N GLU A 49 -5.14 -4.71 -9.15
CA GLU A 49 -4.86 -4.58 -7.72
C GLU A 49 -5.17 -3.17 -7.21
N VAL A 50 -4.72 -2.14 -7.92
CA VAL A 50 -4.94 -0.74 -7.56
C VAL A 50 -6.42 -0.38 -7.67
N ALA A 51 -7.12 -0.82 -8.72
CA ALA A 51 -8.55 -0.58 -8.89
C ALA A 51 -9.37 -1.21 -7.75
N LEU A 52 -9.03 -2.43 -7.35
CA LEU A 52 -9.68 -3.13 -6.25
C LEU A 52 -9.41 -2.45 -4.89
N ALA A 53 -8.17 -2.07 -4.62
CA ALA A 53 -7.84 -1.35 -3.40
C ALA A 53 -8.55 0.01 -3.34
N TRP A 54 -8.58 0.75 -4.46
CA TRP A 54 -9.27 2.04 -4.59
C TRP A 54 -10.76 1.89 -4.32
N ARG A 55 -11.39 0.84 -4.87
CA ARG A 55 -12.81 0.53 -4.67
C ARG A 55 -13.17 0.38 -3.20
N ALA A 56 -12.31 -0.25 -2.40
CA ALA A 56 -12.52 -0.32 -0.96
C ALA A 56 -12.37 1.05 -0.30
N VAL A 57 -11.31 1.78 -0.67
CA VAL A 57 -10.98 3.07 -0.06
C VAL A 57 -12.08 4.12 -0.29
N VAL A 58 -12.64 4.24 -1.49
CA VAL A 58 -13.66 5.27 -1.77
C VAL A 58 -14.96 5.07 -1.01
N ASN A 59 -15.28 3.85 -0.60
CA ASN A 59 -16.45 3.56 0.23
C ASN A 59 -16.32 4.14 1.65
N GLU A 60 -15.10 4.39 2.12
CA GLU A 60 -14.83 4.97 3.45
C GLU A 60 -14.99 6.50 3.46
N PHE A 61 -15.02 7.14 2.28
CA PHE A 61 -15.08 8.60 2.14
C PHE A 61 -16.26 9.07 1.27
N PRO A 62 -17.50 8.62 1.51
CA PRO A 62 -18.63 8.85 0.60
C PRO A 62 -19.04 10.33 0.46
N PHE A 63 -18.60 11.19 1.37
CA PHE A 63 -18.92 12.62 1.39
C PHE A 63 -17.86 13.49 0.71
N LEU A 64 -16.69 12.94 0.38
CA LEU A 64 -15.63 13.70 -0.30
C LEU A 64 -15.91 13.76 -1.81
N PRO A 65 -15.59 14.86 -2.51
CA PRO A 65 -15.80 14.94 -3.95
C PRO A 65 -14.87 14.01 -4.75
N GLY A 66 -13.73 13.62 -4.16
CA GLY A 66 -12.75 12.72 -4.77
C GLY A 66 -11.63 12.35 -3.80
N VAL A 67 -10.92 11.27 -4.12
CA VAL A 67 -9.82 10.73 -3.32
C VAL A 67 -8.67 10.34 -4.23
N THR A 68 -7.45 10.62 -3.78
CA THR A 68 -6.22 10.04 -4.33
C THR A 68 -5.67 9.01 -3.35
N MET A 69 -5.80 7.74 -3.70
CA MET A 69 -5.25 6.61 -2.96
C MET A 69 -3.79 6.36 -3.37
N VAL A 70 -2.93 6.17 -2.38
CA VAL A 70 -1.57 5.66 -2.51
C VAL A 70 -1.50 4.30 -1.82
N ASP A 71 -1.33 3.22 -2.58
CA ASP A 71 -1.13 1.87 -2.03
C ASP A 71 0.34 1.48 -2.10
N LEU A 72 1.00 1.34 -0.94
CA LEU A 72 2.37 0.83 -0.88
C LEU A 72 2.38 -0.62 -0.42
N SER A 73 2.67 -1.50 -1.36
CA SER A 73 2.85 -2.93 -1.12
C SER A 73 4.32 -3.34 -1.18
N GLY A 74 4.57 -4.64 -1.03
CA GLY A 74 5.91 -5.19 -1.28
C GLY A 74 6.33 -5.03 -2.73
N GLY A 75 5.38 -5.07 -3.65
CA GLY A 75 5.68 -5.12 -5.07
C GLY A 75 5.60 -3.80 -5.80
N SER A 76 4.54 -3.07 -5.50
CA SER A 76 4.19 -1.87 -6.22
C SER A 76 3.95 -0.68 -5.29
N LEU A 77 4.08 0.49 -5.90
CA LEU A 77 3.45 1.72 -5.46
C LEU A 77 2.29 1.99 -6.43
N GLY A 78 1.06 1.85 -5.95
CA GLY A 78 -0.16 2.12 -6.70
C GLY A 78 -0.70 3.53 -6.45
N LEU A 79 -1.20 4.18 -7.49
CA LEU A 79 -1.95 5.43 -7.41
C LEU A 79 -3.31 5.26 -8.07
N GLY A 80 -4.38 5.39 -7.29
CA GLY A 80 -5.75 5.42 -7.79
C GLY A 80 -6.38 6.77 -7.46
N SER A 81 -6.88 7.51 -8.44
CA SER A 81 -7.50 8.82 -8.21
C SER A 81 -8.81 8.95 -8.96
N GLY A 82 -9.78 9.63 -8.37
CA GLY A 82 -11.06 9.90 -9.01
C GLY A 82 -12.13 10.39 -8.03
N PRO A 83 -13.34 10.65 -8.54
CA PRO A 83 -14.48 11.00 -7.71
C PRO A 83 -14.88 9.83 -6.80
N THR A 84 -15.49 10.12 -5.66
CA THR A 84 -16.09 9.08 -4.81
C THR A 84 -17.44 8.65 -5.39
N GLY A 85 -17.99 7.52 -4.92
CA GLY A 85 -19.27 6.99 -5.38
C GLY A 85 -19.23 6.26 -6.73
N VAL A 86 -18.08 6.23 -7.42
CA VAL A 86 -17.84 5.35 -8.57
C VAL A 86 -17.01 4.13 -8.16
N LYS A 87 -17.04 3.06 -8.96
CA LYS A 87 -16.39 1.77 -8.62
C LYS A 87 -14.98 1.60 -9.17
N ASN A 88 -14.60 2.40 -10.15
CA ASN A 88 -13.27 2.37 -10.76
C ASN A 88 -12.65 3.77 -10.67
N PRO A 89 -11.34 3.87 -10.40
CA PRO A 89 -10.66 5.15 -10.41
C PRO A 89 -10.64 5.76 -11.82
N LEU A 90 -10.63 7.09 -11.89
CA LEU A 90 -10.43 7.83 -13.14
C LEU A 90 -9.00 7.67 -13.65
N HIS A 91 -8.03 7.74 -12.73
CA HIS A 91 -6.62 7.52 -13.00
C HIS A 91 -6.12 6.31 -12.21
N ASN A 92 -5.44 5.39 -12.89
CA ASN A 92 -5.02 4.11 -12.32
C ASN A 92 -3.59 3.78 -12.72
N PHE A 93 -2.64 3.98 -11.81
CA PHE A 93 -1.23 3.76 -12.05
C PHE A 93 -0.66 2.74 -11.06
N SER A 94 0.29 1.94 -11.53
CA SER A 94 1.05 1.03 -10.67
C SER A 94 2.50 1.00 -11.12
N TYR A 95 3.40 1.33 -10.20
CA TYR A 95 4.83 1.39 -10.45
C TYR A 95 5.57 0.29 -9.70
N PRO A 96 6.64 -0.30 -10.25
CA PRO A 96 7.48 -1.30 -9.57
C PRO A 96 8.41 -0.62 -8.54
N LEU A 97 7.81 0.11 -7.60
CA LEU A 97 8.47 0.89 -6.55
C LEU A 97 8.14 0.34 -5.16
N GLY A 98 7.61 -0.88 -5.05
CA GLY A 98 7.32 -1.51 -3.78
C GLY A 98 8.58 -1.87 -2.98
N THR A 99 8.41 -2.11 -1.68
CA THR A 99 9.55 -2.29 -0.77
C THR A 99 10.40 -3.52 -1.11
N SER A 100 9.78 -4.63 -1.53
CA SER A 100 10.47 -5.87 -1.90
C SER A 100 11.21 -5.74 -3.24
N VAL A 101 10.70 -4.91 -4.16
CA VAL A 101 11.36 -4.65 -5.45
C VAL A 101 12.58 -3.74 -5.26
N LEU A 102 12.46 -2.71 -4.43
CA LEU A 102 13.54 -1.75 -4.23
C LEU A 102 14.60 -2.24 -3.23
N ALA A 103 14.22 -3.02 -2.21
CA ALA A 103 15.12 -3.44 -1.13
C ALA A 103 16.44 -4.10 -1.59
N PRO A 104 16.47 -5.05 -2.55
CA PRO A 104 17.70 -5.75 -2.94
C PRO A 104 18.82 -4.83 -3.43
N ARG A 105 18.47 -3.66 -3.99
CA ARG A 105 19.42 -2.66 -4.48
C ARG A 105 19.51 -1.41 -3.60
N ALA A 106 18.70 -1.34 -2.55
CA ALA A 106 18.56 -0.17 -1.69
C ALA A 106 19.07 -0.39 -0.27
N LEU A 107 18.90 -1.60 0.26
CA LEU A 107 19.15 -1.92 1.66
C LEU A 107 20.34 -2.86 1.80
N SER A 108 21.24 -2.53 2.72
CA SER A 108 22.27 -3.44 3.22
C SER A 108 21.91 -3.78 4.67
N GLU A 109 21.45 -5.02 4.93
CA GLU A 109 20.98 -5.45 6.27
C GLU A 109 19.92 -4.52 6.91
N GLY A 110 19.06 -3.92 6.08
CA GLY A 110 18.05 -2.95 6.51
C GLY A 110 18.57 -1.52 6.69
N TYR A 111 19.86 -1.27 6.51
CA TYR A 111 20.41 0.08 6.44
C TYR A 111 20.19 0.69 5.05
N LEU A 112 19.65 1.91 5.02
CA LEU A 112 19.45 2.70 3.81
C LEU A 112 20.46 3.85 3.80
N GLU A 113 21.49 3.72 2.97
CA GLU A 113 22.55 4.73 2.86
C GLU A 113 22.01 6.05 2.30
N THR A 114 22.52 7.19 2.80
CA THR A 114 22.10 8.53 2.37
C THR A 114 22.21 8.75 0.85
N SER A 115 23.31 8.30 0.22
CA SER A 115 23.49 8.47 -1.23
C SER A 115 22.43 7.68 -2.01
N THR A 116 22.16 6.45 -1.58
CA THR A 116 21.14 5.55 -2.15
C THR A 116 19.73 6.10 -1.94
N ARG A 117 19.44 6.66 -0.76
CA ARG A 117 18.20 7.36 -0.46
C ARG A 117 17.95 8.48 -1.47
N ILE A 118 18.91 9.39 -1.67
CA ILE A 118 18.76 10.54 -2.57
C ILE A 118 18.50 10.07 -4.02
N ARG A 119 19.25 9.06 -4.49
CA ARG A 119 19.03 8.48 -5.83
C ARG A 119 17.64 7.88 -5.98
N LEU A 120 17.12 7.20 -4.95
CA LEU A 120 15.77 6.63 -4.96
C LEU A 120 14.70 7.71 -4.88
N GLU A 121 14.88 8.76 -4.07
CA GLU A 121 13.95 9.88 -4.01
C GLU A 121 13.80 10.54 -5.40
N HIS A 122 14.92 10.77 -6.10
CA HIS A 122 14.89 11.26 -7.48
C HIS A 122 14.22 10.26 -8.44
N HIS A 123 14.57 8.97 -8.37
CA HIS A 123 13.96 7.94 -9.22
C HIS A 123 12.44 7.85 -9.05
N ILE A 124 11.94 7.92 -7.81
CA ILE A 124 10.51 7.92 -7.51
C ILE A 124 9.87 9.20 -8.07
N ALA A 125 10.48 10.37 -7.85
CA ALA A 125 9.97 11.63 -8.38
C ALA A 125 9.80 11.58 -9.91
N GLU A 126 10.83 11.14 -10.64
CA GLU A 126 10.80 11.00 -12.10
C GLU A 126 9.75 9.98 -12.56
N ALA A 127 9.65 8.84 -11.87
CA ALA A 127 8.69 7.80 -12.23
C ALA A 127 7.23 8.26 -12.05
N LEU A 128 6.97 9.12 -11.06
CA LEU A 128 5.63 9.62 -10.77
C LEU A 128 5.21 10.80 -11.66
N LYS A 129 6.14 11.51 -12.32
CA LYS A 129 5.81 12.68 -13.17
C LYS A 129 4.62 12.47 -14.12
N PRO A 130 4.52 11.36 -14.89
CA PRO A 130 3.38 11.16 -15.78
C PRO A 130 2.05 11.10 -15.02
N ALA A 131 2.01 10.40 -13.89
CA ALA A 131 0.80 10.37 -13.06
C ALA A 131 0.49 11.74 -12.46
N ILE A 132 1.48 12.47 -11.97
CA ILE A 132 1.26 13.81 -11.40
C ILE A 132 0.66 14.75 -12.45
N ASN A 133 1.20 14.77 -13.67
CA ASN A 133 0.67 15.61 -14.75
C ASN A 133 -0.80 15.28 -15.08
N ASP A 134 -1.20 14.01 -15.04
CA ASP A 134 -2.59 13.61 -15.25
C ASP A 134 -3.50 14.05 -14.08
N LEU A 135 -2.96 14.08 -12.86
CA LEU A 135 -3.67 14.47 -11.64
C LEU A 135 -3.81 16.00 -11.45
N GLU A 136 -2.96 16.81 -12.09
CA GLU A 136 -2.93 18.29 -11.97
C GLU A 136 -4.26 18.99 -12.33
N THR A 137 -5.18 18.29 -12.99
CA THR A 137 -6.49 18.82 -13.39
C THR A 137 -7.59 18.67 -12.33
N ALA A 138 -7.30 18.01 -11.19
CA ALA A 138 -8.29 17.76 -10.14
C ALA A 138 -8.19 18.77 -8.97
N PRO A 139 -9.32 19.21 -8.38
CA PRO A 139 -9.30 19.97 -7.13
C PRO A 139 -8.60 19.15 -6.02
N ARG A 140 -7.95 19.82 -5.04
CA ARG A 140 -7.25 19.15 -3.93
C ARG A 140 -8.09 18.01 -3.34
N GLN A 141 -7.67 16.78 -3.61
CA GLN A 141 -8.33 15.58 -3.10
C GLN A 141 -7.69 15.15 -1.80
N GLN A 142 -8.47 14.51 -0.93
CA GLN A 142 -7.92 13.82 0.22
C GLN A 142 -6.97 12.73 -0.27
N VAL A 143 -5.74 12.74 0.23
CA VAL A 143 -4.81 11.64 0.01
C VAL A 143 -5.01 10.58 1.08
N VAL A 144 -5.15 9.34 0.62
CA VAL A 144 -5.33 8.17 1.48
C VAL A 144 -4.19 7.19 1.25
N LEU A 145 -3.44 6.87 2.30
CA LEU A 145 -2.38 5.87 2.26
C LEU A 145 -2.94 4.52 2.71
N THR A 146 -2.66 3.48 1.94
CA THR A 146 -2.97 2.10 2.32
C THR A 146 -1.73 1.21 2.21
N GLY A 147 -1.85 0.00 2.74
CA GLY A 147 -0.77 -0.99 2.81
C GLY A 147 -0.25 -1.21 4.23
N GLY A 148 0.45 -2.33 4.41
CA GLY A 148 0.97 -2.74 5.73
C GLY A 148 2.02 -1.78 6.30
N MET A 149 2.83 -1.16 5.43
CA MET A 149 3.89 -0.25 5.84
C MET A 149 3.37 1.14 6.19
N ALA A 150 2.37 1.65 5.46
CA ALA A 150 1.69 2.91 5.80
C ALA A 150 1.05 2.83 7.20
N ARG A 151 0.34 1.72 7.49
CA ARG A 151 -0.22 1.45 8.83
C ARG A 151 0.84 1.35 9.93
N ALA A 152 1.97 0.70 9.65
CA ALA A 152 3.07 0.60 10.59
C ALA A 152 3.71 1.98 10.86
N ALA A 153 3.89 2.80 9.82
CA ALA A 153 4.39 4.16 9.95
C ALA A 153 3.43 5.03 10.79
N ALA A 154 2.13 5.01 10.52
CA ALA A 154 1.14 5.77 11.28
C ALA A 154 1.13 5.40 12.76
N ARG A 155 1.12 4.10 13.09
CA ARG A 155 1.20 3.63 14.48
C ARG A 155 2.47 4.14 15.17
N LEU A 156 3.61 4.03 14.50
CA LEU A 156 4.89 4.44 15.05
C LEU A 156 4.94 5.96 15.27
N ILE A 157 4.45 6.75 14.30
CA ILE A 157 4.34 8.22 14.42
C ILE A 157 3.50 8.59 15.64
N HIS A 158 2.28 8.07 15.76
CA HIS A 158 1.39 8.41 16.89
C HIS A 158 2.02 8.03 18.23
N THR A 159 2.58 6.81 18.30
CA THR A 159 3.14 6.31 19.56
C THR A 159 4.38 7.12 20.00
N THR A 160 5.28 7.44 19.07
CA THR A 160 6.58 8.04 19.42
C THR A 160 6.58 9.57 19.43
N ARG A 161 5.68 10.20 18.67
CA ARG A 161 5.66 11.66 18.46
C ARG A 161 4.48 12.34 19.14
N ARG A 162 3.35 11.64 19.25
CA ARG A 162 2.10 12.16 19.83
C ARG A 162 1.82 11.58 21.22
N ALA A 163 2.69 10.68 21.70
CA ALA A 163 2.55 9.97 22.97
C ALA A 163 1.21 9.24 23.12
N GLU A 164 0.65 8.80 21.99
CA GLU A 164 -0.66 8.16 21.91
C GLU A 164 -0.49 6.80 21.25
N VAL A 165 -0.91 5.72 21.93
CA VAL A 165 -0.97 4.39 21.34
C VAL A 165 -2.37 4.23 20.76
N PRO A 166 -2.55 4.34 19.44
CA PRO A 166 -3.89 4.29 18.86
C PRO A 166 -4.47 2.88 18.96
N ASP A 167 -5.69 2.78 19.46
CA ASP A 167 -6.50 1.56 19.44
C ASP A 167 -6.84 1.19 17.98
N GLU A 168 -7.20 2.18 17.17
CA GLU A 168 -7.52 2.04 15.74
C GLU A 168 -6.54 2.78 14.84
N ILE A 169 -6.11 2.15 13.74
CA ILE A 169 -5.21 2.78 12.75
C ILE A 169 -5.97 3.45 11.60
N HIS A 170 -7.22 3.05 11.41
CA HIS A 170 -8.07 3.63 10.38
C HIS A 170 -8.33 5.10 10.69
N GLY A 171 -8.23 5.97 9.68
CA GLY A 171 -8.51 7.41 9.84
C GLY A 171 -7.38 8.22 10.46
N LEU A 172 -6.24 7.60 10.83
CA LEU A 172 -5.12 8.35 11.40
C LEU A 172 -4.46 9.26 10.36
N HIS A 173 -4.29 10.52 10.73
CA HIS A 173 -3.62 11.52 9.90
C HIS A 173 -2.11 11.48 10.13
N ILE A 174 -1.34 11.49 9.05
CA ILE A 174 0.12 11.61 9.10
C ILE A 174 0.60 12.75 8.22
N ASP A 175 1.60 13.48 8.74
CA ASP A 175 2.22 14.57 8.02
C ASP A 175 3.43 14.08 7.22
N CYS A 176 3.68 14.73 6.08
CA CYS A 176 4.92 14.54 5.33
C CYS A 176 6.15 14.87 6.19
N SER A 177 6.02 15.80 7.15
CA SER A 177 7.06 16.15 8.12
C SER A 177 7.33 14.99 9.09
N ASP A 178 6.29 14.31 9.59
CA ASP A 178 6.41 13.14 10.47
C ASP A 178 7.16 11.99 9.79
N LEU A 179 6.86 11.72 8.51
CA LEU A 179 7.64 10.77 7.72
C LEU A 179 9.10 11.21 7.57
N GLY A 180 9.36 12.51 7.40
CA GLY A 180 10.71 13.08 7.39
C GLY A 180 11.49 12.82 8.68
N HIS A 181 10.82 12.94 9.83
CA HIS A 181 11.42 12.62 11.11
C HIS A 181 11.73 11.13 11.25
N LEU A 182 10.82 10.25 10.84
CA LEU A 182 11.09 8.81 10.83
C LEU A 182 12.27 8.44 9.91
N VAL A 183 12.39 9.05 8.72
CA VAL A 183 13.58 8.87 7.85
C VAL A 183 14.86 9.21 8.60
N LYS A 184 14.89 10.33 9.33
CA LYS A 184 16.04 10.73 10.15
C LYS A 184 16.30 9.72 11.28
N THR A 185 15.28 9.40 12.06
CA THR A 185 15.38 8.43 13.17
C THR A 185 15.92 7.09 12.71
N PHE A 186 15.42 6.54 11.59
CA PHE A 186 15.95 5.27 11.09
C PHE A 186 17.39 5.36 10.62
N SER A 187 17.85 6.52 10.12
CA SER A 187 19.27 6.67 9.74
C SER A 187 20.23 6.66 10.94
N GLU A 188 19.73 6.97 12.14
CA GLU A 188 20.51 7.05 13.38
C GLU A 188 20.43 5.77 14.22
N LEU A 189 19.35 4.99 14.07
CA LEU A 189 19.13 3.76 14.84
C LEU A 189 19.73 2.51 14.18
N SER A 190 20.42 1.71 15.00
CA SER A 190 20.83 0.35 14.65
C SER A 190 19.63 -0.60 14.52
N LEU A 191 19.81 -1.74 13.86
CA LEU A 191 18.74 -2.73 13.70
C LEU A 191 18.13 -3.21 15.04
N PRO A 192 18.92 -3.54 16.08
CA PRO A 192 18.38 -3.87 17.41
C PRO A 192 17.57 -2.72 18.03
N ALA A 193 18.02 -1.47 17.89
CA ALA A 193 17.29 -0.33 18.41
C ALA A 193 15.96 -0.10 17.67
N ARG A 194 15.92 -0.36 16.36
CA ARG A 194 14.67 -0.32 15.58
C ARG A 194 13.70 -1.43 16.00
N LEU A 195 14.20 -2.62 16.34
CA LEU A 195 13.37 -3.72 16.84
C LEU A 195 12.69 -3.39 18.17
N ALA A 196 13.30 -2.54 18.99
CA ALA A 196 12.73 -2.09 20.26
C ALA A 196 11.63 -1.02 20.11
N LEU A 197 11.44 -0.46 18.90
CA LEU A 197 10.39 0.53 18.68
C LEU A 197 8.99 -0.11 18.72
N PRO A 198 7.95 0.64 19.16
CA PRO A 198 6.59 0.12 19.26
C PRO A 198 6.05 -0.44 17.94
N GLY A 199 5.48 -1.65 17.99
CA GLY A 199 4.87 -2.31 16.82
C GLY A 199 5.88 -2.86 15.80
N MET A 200 7.18 -2.83 16.08
CA MET A 200 8.20 -3.37 15.20
C MET A 200 8.37 -4.88 15.36
N ASN A 201 8.56 -5.55 14.21
CA ASN A 201 9.00 -6.93 14.12
C ASN A 201 10.21 -6.98 13.19
N GLN A 202 10.84 -8.15 13.04
CA GLN A 202 12.04 -8.32 12.21
C GLN A 202 11.86 -7.83 10.77
N ARG A 203 10.70 -8.08 10.17
CA ARG A 203 10.43 -7.60 8.81
C ARG A 203 10.30 -6.07 8.79
N ARG A 204 9.55 -5.48 9.72
CA ARG A 204 9.37 -4.03 9.78
C ARG A 204 10.68 -3.29 10.08
N SER A 205 11.53 -3.83 10.96
CA SER A 205 12.83 -3.21 11.27
C SER A 205 13.78 -3.14 10.06
N LEU A 206 13.64 -4.07 9.12
CA LEU A 206 14.40 -4.09 7.88
C LEU A 206 13.78 -3.19 6.79
N TYR A 207 12.46 -3.29 6.55
CA TYR A 207 11.83 -2.70 5.37
C TYR A 207 11.11 -1.37 5.61
N LEU A 208 10.71 -1.04 6.84
CA LEU A 208 9.99 0.20 7.16
C LEU A 208 10.79 1.48 6.83
N PRO A 209 12.14 1.56 7.00
CA PRO A 209 12.90 2.74 6.60
C PRO A 209 12.75 3.08 5.12
N LEU A 210 12.81 2.07 4.26
CA LEU A 210 12.60 2.21 2.82
C LEU A 210 11.15 2.62 2.52
N ALA A 211 10.18 1.99 3.19
CA ALA A 211 8.78 2.30 2.99
C ALA A 211 8.41 3.74 3.37
N VAL A 212 8.88 4.23 4.52
CA VAL A 212 8.67 5.60 4.99
C VAL A 212 9.30 6.60 4.01
N MET A 213 10.49 6.30 3.49
CA MET A 213 11.11 7.12 2.46
C MET A 213 10.26 7.19 1.18
N ILE A 214 9.76 6.04 0.70
CA ILE A 214 8.89 5.97 -0.48
C ILE A 214 7.63 6.81 -0.25
N LEU A 215 6.91 6.58 0.86
CA LEU A 215 5.69 7.33 1.19
C LEU A 215 5.95 8.84 1.28
N ARG A 216 7.04 9.25 1.93
CA ARG A 216 7.43 10.66 2.03
C ARG A 216 7.67 11.26 0.65
N GLN A 217 8.42 10.57 -0.20
CA GLN A 217 8.70 11.08 -1.54
C GLN A 217 7.43 11.13 -2.39
N THR A 218 6.54 10.16 -2.28
CA THR A 218 5.23 10.18 -2.95
C THR A 218 4.39 11.38 -2.51
N MET A 219 4.30 11.66 -1.20
CA MET A 219 3.60 12.84 -0.69
C MET A 219 4.22 14.15 -1.20
N ARG A 220 5.55 14.23 -1.29
CA ARG A 220 6.24 15.40 -1.86
C ARG A 220 5.94 15.57 -3.35
N SER A 221 5.93 14.48 -4.12
CA SER A 221 5.60 14.51 -5.55
C SER A 221 4.15 14.89 -5.81
N LEU A 222 3.23 14.54 -4.89
CA LEU A 222 1.82 14.95 -4.92
C LEU A 222 1.58 16.36 -4.34
N GLU A 223 2.62 17.02 -3.82
CA GLU A 223 2.53 18.33 -3.14
C GLU A 223 1.52 18.38 -1.98
N VAL A 224 1.43 17.28 -1.21
CA VAL A 224 0.53 17.15 -0.07
C VAL A 224 1.28 17.14 1.26
N HIS A 225 0.77 17.91 2.21
CA HIS A 225 1.36 18.02 3.55
C HIS A 225 0.89 16.93 4.49
N GLU A 226 -0.32 16.42 4.27
CA GLU A 226 -1.03 15.50 5.16
C GLU A 226 -1.71 14.41 4.34
N ALA A 227 -1.77 13.20 4.88
CA ALA A 227 -2.56 12.11 4.33
C ALA A 227 -3.23 11.30 5.45
N VAL A 228 -4.34 10.66 5.12
CA VAL A 228 -5.08 9.77 6.04
C VAL A 228 -4.69 8.33 5.78
N VAL A 229 -4.52 7.51 6.81
CA VAL A 229 -4.24 6.09 6.66
C VAL A 229 -5.52 5.26 6.71
N SER A 230 -5.67 4.36 5.75
CA SER A 230 -6.77 3.40 5.70
C SER A 230 -6.30 1.97 6.00
N THR A 231 -7.19 1.21 6.63
CA THR A 231 -7.01 -0.21 6.91
C THR A 231 -7.56 -1.13 5.82
N VAL A 232 -8.39 -0.59 4.93
CA VAL A 232 -8.98 -1.33 3.81
C VAL A 232 -8.06 -1.29 2.59
N GLY A 233 -8.18 -2.29 1.73
CA GLY A 233 -7.45 -2.36 0.47
C GLY A 233 -7.96 -3.50 -0.41
N LEU A 234 -7.04 -4.21 -1.06
CA LEU A 234 -7.34 -5.24 -2.05
C LEU A 234 -8.40 -6.26 -1.60
N ARG A 235 -8.31 -6.73 -0.34
CA ARG A 235 -9.19 -7.80 0.16
C ARG A 235 -10.62 -7.32 0.34
N GLU A 236 -10.79 -6.14 0.92
CA GLU A 236 -12.08 -5.50 1.12
C GLU A 236 -12.69 -5.09 -0.24
N GLY A 237 -11.86 -4.69 -1.20
CA GLY A 237 -12.29 -4.39 -2.57
C GLY A 237 -12.80 -5.63 -3.31
N LEU A 238 -12.12 -6.77 -3.15
CA LEU A 238 -12.57 -8.06 -3.65
C LEU A 238 -13.89 -8.48 -3.00
N LEU A 239 -14.03 -8.28 -1.69
CA LEU A 239 -15.27 -8.56 -0.97
C LEU A 239 -16.42 -7.70 -1.51
N ASP A 240 -16.20 -6.40 -1.70
CA ASP A 240 -17.21 -5.50 -2.26
C ASP A 240 -17.61 -5.87 -3.70
N GLN A 241 -16.63 -6.23 -4.53
CA GLN A 241 -16.89 -6.76 -5.87
C GLN A 241 -17.74 -8.03 -5.83
N LEU A 242 -17.40 -8.96 -4.94
CA LEU A 242 -18.14 -10.20 -4.74
C LEU A 242 -19.59 -9.93 -4.35
N MET A 243 -19.83 -9.11 -3.34
CA MET A 243 -21.18 -8.79 -2.86
C MET A 243 -22.01 -8.12 -3.95
N THR A 244 -21.44 -7.18 -4.70
CA THR A 244 -22.14 -6.49 -5.80
C THR A 244 -22.60 -7.45 -6.90
N GLN A 245 -21.76 -8.43 -7.26
CA GLN A 245 -22.11 -9.41 -8.30
C GLN A 245 -23.27 -10.32 -7.88
N GLN A 246 -23.54 -10.45 -6.58
CA GLN A 246 -24.66 -11.23 -6.06
C GLN A 246 -25.99 -10.49 -6.19
N THR A 247 -26.00 -9.18 -5.93
CA THR A 247 -27.23 -8.37 -6.00
C THR A 247 -27.74 -8.16 -7.43
N ALA A 248 -26.89 -8.41 -8.43
CA ALA A 248 -27.21 -8.26 -9.85
C ALA A 248 -27.73 -9.55 -10.52
N ALA A 249 -27.81 -10.67 -9.78
CA ALA A 249 -28.28 -11.98 -10.23
C ALA A 249 -29.56 -12.39 -9.48
#